data_AF-A0A2T4MHH9-F1
#
_entry.id   AF-A0A2T4MHH9-F1
#
_cell.length_a   1.000
_cell.length_b   1.000
_cell.length_c   1.000
_cell.angle_alpha   90.00
_cell.angle_beta   90.00
_cell.angle_gamma   90.00
#
_symmetry.space_group_name_H-M   'P 1'
#
loop_
_entity.id
_entity.type
_entity.pdbx_description
1 polymer ?
#
loop_
_entity_poly.entity_id
_entity_poly.type
_entity_poly.pdbx_seq_one_letter_code
_entity_poly.pdbx_strand_id
1 'polypeptide(L)'
;MVEVKLETASTSDLVNNISNSGDKVTFNNVTDTLDNTNITPFIGYAAAIQTLSNAINNYNGIITQDAQAMAETIIDFEQNDQNISSQIYSNTHAQMGLY
;
A
#
# COMPACT_ATOMS: atom_id res chain seq x y z
N MET A 1 -13.56 26.00 -15.58
CA MET A 1 -13.40 24.63 -15.07
C MET A 1 -12.42 24.74 -13.92
N VAL A 2 -12.84 24.48 -12.68
CA VAL A 2 -11.92 24.50 -11.52
C VAL A 2 -11.25 23.14 -11.50
N GLU A 3 -9.96 23.10 -11.83
CA GLU A 3 -9.16 21.89 -11.76
C GLU A 3 -8.96 21.57 -10.27
N VAL A 4 -9.56 20.48 -9.80
CA VAL A 4 -9.18 19.90 -8.50
C VAL A 4 -7.86 19.19 -8.76
N LYS A 5 -6.76 19.93 -8.64
CA LYS A 5 -5.42 19.37 -8.75
C LYS A 5 -5.21 18.48 -7.52
N LEU A 6 -5.32 17.17 -7.71
CA LEU A 6 -4.87 16.22 -6.70
C LEU A 6 -3.34 16.34 -6.62
N GLU A 7 -2.81 16.56 -5.43
CA GLU A 7 -1.36 16.57 -5.19
C GLU A 7 -0.84 15.12 -5.18
N THR A 8 -0.86 14.47 -6.35
CA THR A 8 -0.54 13.04 -6.55
C THR A 8 0.84 12.67 -6.03
N ALA A 9 1.82 13.57 -6.18
CA ALA A 9 3.16 13.41 -5.63
C ALA A 9 3.15 13.26 -4.09
N SER A 10 2.47 14.16 -3.38
CA SER A 10 2.39 14.10 -1.91
C SER A 10 1.62 12.86 -1.42
N THR A 11 0.63 12.42 -2.21
CA THR A 11 -0.15 11.21 -1.91
C THR A 11 0.69 9.95 -2.16
N SER A 12 1.50 9.94 -3.22
CA SER A 12 2.42 8.85 -3.54
C SER A 12 3.45 8.66 -2.44
N ASP A 13 4.02 9.76 -1.93
CA ASP A 13 4.95 9.72 -0.79
C ASP A 13 4.32 9.12 0.46
N LEU A 14 3.05 9.46 0.74
CA LEU A 14 2.32 8.88 1.87
C LEU A 14 2.07 7.38 1.68
N VAL A 15 1.69 6.94 0.48
CA VAL A 15 1.49 5.51 0.16
C VAL A 15 2.80 4.72 0.27
N ASN A 16 3.90 5.28 -0.23
CA ASN A 16 5.22 4.69 -0.08
C ASN A 16 5.62 4.54 1.40
N ASN A 17 5.30 5.54 2.22
CA ASN A 17 5.55 5.48 3.66
C ASN A 17 4.69 4.41 4.37
N ILE A 18 3.45 4.20 3.93
CA ILE A 18 2.58 3.13 4.44
C ILE A 18 3.18 1.77 4.10
N SER A 19 3.54 1.53 2.83
CA SER A 19 4.17 0.29 2.38
C SER A 19 5.46 0.00 3.16
N ASN A 20 6.36 0.99 3.24
CA ASN A 20 7.63 0.87 3.97
C ASN A 20 7.43 0.65 5.48
N SER A 21 6.32 1.13 6.06
CA SER A 21 5.99 0.91 7.46
C SER A 21 5.37 -0.47 7.68
N GLY A 22 4.58 -0.97 6.72
CA GLY A 22 4.08 -2.35 6.70
C GLY A 22 5.22 -3.36 6.68
N ASP A 23 6.21 -3.15 5.81
CA ASP A 23 7.40 -4.01 5.72
C ASP A 23 8.21 -4.07 7.03
N LYS A 24 8.10 -3.04 7.88
CA LYS A 24 8.75 -2.99 9.20
C LYS A 24 7.95 -3.72 10.28
N VAL A 25 6.72 -4.14 10.00
CA VAL A 25 5.92 -4.99 10.89
C VAL A 25 6.40 -6.43 10.74
N THR A 26 7.57 -6.72 11.30
CA THR A 26 8.15 -8.06 11.33
C THR A 26 7.99 -8.67 12.72
N PHE A 27 7.38 -9.85 12.79
CA PHE A 27 7.40 -10.67 14.00
C PHE A 27 8.42 -11.80 13.82
N ASN A 28 9.56 -11.67 14.49
CA ASN A 28 10.53 -12.75 14.53
C ASN A 28 10.03 -13.81 15.52
N ASN A 29 9.42 -14.86 14.99
CA ASN A 29 9.09 -16.03 15.78
C ASN A 29 10.40 -16.72 16.18
N VAL A 30 10.67 -16.80 17.48
CA VAL A 30 11.79 -17.60 17.99
C VAL A 30 11.39 -19.07 17.87
N THR A 31 11.76 -19.69 16.77
CA THR A 31 11.59 -21.14 16.52
C THR A 31 12.74 -21.95 17.13
N ASP A 32 13.15 -21.61 18.35
CA ASP A 32 14.12 -22.44 19.05
C ASP A 32 13.47 -23.79 19.39
N THR A 33 14.13 -24.89 19.02
CA THR A 33 13.68 -26.23 19.38
C THR A 33 13.75 -26.38 20.90
N LEU A 34 12.59 -26.62 21.52
CA LEU A 34 12.45 -26.85 22.96
C LEU A 34 12.31 -28.35 23.26
N ASP A 35 12.70 -29.23 22.33
CA ASP A 35 12.45 -30.67 22.36
C ASP A 35 13.03 -31.37 23.61
N ASN A 36 14.01 -30.75 24.27
CA ASN A 36 14.65 -31.23 25.50
C ASN A 36 14.15 -30.55 26.79
N THR A 37 13.14 -29.67 26.73
CA THR A 37 12.63 -28.91 27.88
C THR A 37 11.23 -29.39 28.24
N ASN A 38 10.92 -29.61 29.52
CA ASN A 38 9.56 -29.94 29.95
C ASN A 38 8.65 -28.71 29.87
N ILE A 39 8.17 -28.42 28.67
CA ILE A 39 7.32 -27.27 28.33
C ILE A 39 5.83 -27.59 28.38
N THR A 40 5.43 -28.72 28.97
CA THR A 40 4.01 -29.08 29.17
C THR A 40 3.14 -27.93 29.70
N PRO A 41 3.60 -27.08 30.63
CA PRO A 41 2.84 -25.91 31.10
C PRO A 41 2.72 -24.76 30.08
N PHE A 42 3.59 -24.74 29.06
CA PHE A 42 3.76 -23.64 28.10
C PHE A 42 3.28 -23.96 26.69
N ILE A 43 2.72 -25.15 26.45
CA ILE A 43 2.16 -25.54 25.14
C ILE A 43 1.13 -24.50 24.63
N GLY A 44 0.32 -23.94 25.55
CA GLY A 44 -0.62 -22.87 25.22
C GLY A 44 0.05 -21.58 24.75
N TYR A 45 1.22 -21.23 25.31
CA TYR A 45 2.00 -20.07 24.87
C TYR A 45 2.62 -20.29 23.50
N ALA A 46 3.11 -21.49 23.20
CA ALA A 46 3.65 -21.81 21.87
C ALA A 46 2.56 -21.70 20.78
N ALA A 47 1.36 -22.23 21.04
CA ALA A 47 0.23 -22.10 20.13
C ALA A 47 -0.24 -20.64 19.97
N ALA A 48 -0.22 -19.86 21.06
CA ALA A 48 -0.55 -18.43 21.02
C ALA A 48 0.47 -17.62 20.20
N ILE A 49 1.78 -17.92 20.33
CA ILE A 49 2.85 -17.27 19.55
C ILE A 49 2.71 -17.60 18.07
N GLN A 50 2.41 -18.85 17.70
CA GLN A 50 2.13 -19.20 16.30
C GLN A 50 0.91 -18.45 15.76
N THR A 51 -0.16 -18.35 16.56
CA THR A 51 -1.37 -17.60 16.18
C THR A 51 -1.06 -16.12 15.97
N LEU A 52 -0.29 -15.52 16.89
CA LEU A 52 0.15 -14.13 16.79
C LEU A 52 1.04 -13.90 15.55
N SER A 53 2.00 -14.80 15.31
CA SER A 53 2.87 -14.74 14.13
C SER A 53 2.06 -14.79 12.83
N ASN A 54 1.08 -15.69 12.75
CA ASN A 54 0.20 -15.80 11.58
C ASN A 54 -0.66 -14.54 11.40
N ALA A 55 -1.20 -13.99 12.50
CA ALA A 55 -2.00 -12.76 12.46
C ALA A 55 -1.17 -11.55 11.98
N ILE A 56 0.07 -11.41 12.47
CA ILE A 56 0.97 -10.33 12.06
C ILE A 56 1.34 -10.47 10.57
N ASN A 57 1.67 -11.68 10.12
CA ASN A 57 1.98 -11.92 8.71
C ASN A 57 0.79 -11.62 7.79
N ASN A 58 -0.43 -11.97 8.22
CA ASN A 58 -1.65 -11.65 7.49
C ASN A 58 -1.87 -10.13 7.42
N TYR A 59 -1.74 -9.44 8.56
CA TYR A 59 -1.87 -8.00 8.64
C TYR A 59 -0.86 -7.26 7.76
N ASN A 60 0.40 -7.71 7.73
CA ASN A 60 1.43 -7.17 6.85
C ASN A 60 1.04 -7.34 5.35
N GLY A 61 0.53 -8.53 4.99
CA GLY A 61 0.02 -8.79 3.65
C GLY A 61 -1.10 -7.83 3.24
N ILE A 62 -2.04 -7.53 4.14
CA ILE A 62 -3.14 -6.58 3.89
C ILE A 62 -2.59 -5.16 3.66
N ILE A 63 -1.71 -4.67 4.54
CA ILE A 63 -1.11 -3.32 4.38
C ILE A 63 -0.41 -3.19 3.03
N THR A 64 0.33 -4.22 2.63
CA THR A 64 1.08 -4.23 1.36
C THR A 64 0.13 -4.18 0.16
N GLN A 65 -0.94 -4.98 0.16
CA GLN A 65 -1.94 -5.01 -0.91
C GLN A 65 -2.70 -3.67 -0.99
N ASP A 66 -3.10 -3.12 0.15
CA ASP A 66 -3.80 -1.84 0.21
C ASP A 66 -2.89 -0.70 -0.31
N ALA A 67 -1.61 -0.70 0.06
CA ALA A 67 -0.64 0.27 -0.45
C ALA A 67 -0.46 0.17 -1.97
N GLN A 68 -0.40 -1.04 -2.52
CA GLN A 68 -0.36 -1.23 -3.98
C GLN A 68 -1.63 -0.69 -4.66
N ALA A 69 -2.81 -1.02 -4.16
CA ALA A 69 -4.07 -0.54 -4.73
C ALA A 69 -4.17 1.00 -4.68
N MET A 70 -3.68 1.61 -3.60
CA MET A 70 -3.60 3.08 -3.50
C MET A 70 -2.61 3.65 -4.52
N ALA A 71 -1.45 3.03 -4.73
CA ALA A 71 -0.47 3.47 -5.73
C ALA A 71 -1.02 3.38 -7.17
N GLU A 72 -1.72 2.29 -7.51
CA GLU A 72 -2.40 2.13 -8.80
C GLU A 72 -3.44 3.23 -9.02
N THR A 73 -4.25 3.52 -8.00
CA THR A 73 -5.24 4.59 -8.06
C THR A 73 -4.61 5.96 -8.33
N ILE A 74 -3.45 6.25 -7.74
CA ILE A 74 -2.73 7.51 -7.99
C ILE A 74 -2.27 7.58 -9.45
N ILE A 75 -1.73 6.49 -9.98
CA ILE A 75 -1.29 6.41 -11.39
C ILE A 75 -2.49 6.65 -12.32
N ASP A 76 -3.64 6.06 -12.03
CA ASP A 76 -4.87 6.25 -12.81
C ASP A 76 -5.32 7.72 -12.81
N PHE A 77 -5.24 8.40 -11.66
CA PHE A 77 -5.53 9.84 -11.58
C PHE A 77 -4.57 10.67 -12.44
N GLU A 78 -3.26 10.40 -12.38
CA GLU A 78 -2.25 11.13 -13.17
C GLU A 78 -2.46 10.94 -14.67
N GLN A 79 -2.74 9.71 -15.11
CA GLN A 79 -3.01 9.42 -16.52
C GLN A 79 -4.29 10.09 -17.00
N ASN A 80 -5.35 10.04 -16.19
CA ASN A 80 -6.61 10.67 -16.55
C ASN A 80 -6.48 12.20 -16.65
N ASP A 81 -5.73 12.83 -15.74
CA ASP A 81 -5.46 14.26 -15.76
C ASP A 81 -4.70 14.68 -17.03
N GLN A 82 -3.64 13.95 -17.38
CA GLN A 82 -2.88 14.17 -18.63
C GLN A 82 -3.77 14.01 -19.88
N ASN A 83 -4.64 13.01 -19.88
CA ASN A 83 -5.57 12.76 -20.99
C ASN A 83 -6.57 13.92 -21.14
N ILE A 84 -7.16 14.39 -20.04
CA ILE A 84 -8.09 15.53 -20.05
C ILE A 84 -7.36 16.79 -20.52
N SER A 85 -6.16 17.07 -19.99
CA SER A 85 -5.35 18.22 -20.38
C SER A 85 -5.02 18.20 -21.89
N SER A 86 -4.64 17.05 -22.43
CA SER A 86 -4.39 16.85 -23.86
C SER A 86 -5.64 17.09 -24.73
N GLN A 87 -6.80 16.60 -24.28
CA GLN A 87 -8.08 16.84 -24.96
C GLN A 87 -8.48 18.32 -24.94
N ILE A 88 -8.32 18.99 -23.80
CA ILE A 88 -8.58 20.43 -23.67
C ILE A 88 -7.68 21.20 -24.64
N TYR A 89 -6.37 20.95 -24.60
CA TYR A 89 -5.40 21.59 -25.50
C TYR A 89 -5.81 21.41 -26.96
N SER A 90 -6.11 20.18 -27.38
CA SER A 90 -6.49 19.87 -28.77
C SER A 90 -7.76 20.60 -29.19
N ASN A 91 -8.79 20.64 -28.33
CA ASN A 91 -10.06 21.31 -28.62
C ASN A 91 -9.92 22.84 -28.67
N THR A 92 -9.11 23.42 -27.78
CA THR A 92 -8.85 24.87 -27.79
C THR A 92 -8.08 25.30 -29.05
N HIS A 93 -7.10 24.51 -29.50
CA HIS A 93 -6.34 24.81 -30.71
C HIS A 93 -7.14 24.57 -32.00
N ALA A 94 -8.00 23.55 -32.03
CA ALA A 94 -8.93 23.33 -33.14
C ALA A 94 -9.94 24.49 -33.30
N GLN A 95 -10.42 25.08 -32.19
CA GLN A 95 -11.28 26.27 -32.23
C GLN A 95 -10.55 27.52 -32.72
N MET A 96 -9.27 27.68 -32.38
CA MET A 96 -8.45 28.83 -32.82
C MET A 96 -8.11 28.82 -34.31
N GLY A 97 -8.06 27.65 -34.96
CA GLY A 97 -7.78 27.52 -36.40
C GLY A 97 -9.00 27.76 -37.31
N LEU A 98 -10.17 28.00 -36.74
CA LEU A 98 -11.44 28.22 -37.46
C LEU A 98 -11.85 29.70 -37.53
N TYR A 99 -11.01 30.62 -37.05
CA TYR A 99 -11.19 32.08 -37.13
C TYR A 99 -10.04 32.75 -37.86
#